data_AF-F3FG60-F1
#
_entry.id   AF-F3FG60-F1
#
_cell.length_a   1.000
_cell.length_b   1.000
_cell.length_c   1.000
_cell.angle_alpha   90.00
_cell.angle_beta   90.00
_cell.angle_gamma   90.00
#
_symmetry.space_group_name_H-M   'P 1'
#
loop_
_entity.id
_entity.type
_entity.pdbx_description
1 polymer ?
#
loop_
_entity_poly.entity_id
_entity_poly.type
_entity_poly.pdbx_seq_one_letter_code
_entity_poly.pdbx_strand_id
1 'polypeptide(L)'
;MELTGAIRGLEELKRPCEVTLVTDSQYVMKGITEWMVNWKKRGWKTAAKEPVKNADLWQLLDEQVSRHTVKWQWVRGHIGHPGNERADQLANRGVDEVRGIRHG
;
A
#
# COMPACT_ATOMS: atom_id res chain seq x y z
N MET A 1 1.28 -5.72 4.29
CA MET A 1 -0.10 -6.09 4.66
C MET A 1 -1.06 -4.93 4.50
N GLU A 2 -0.72 -3.70 4.92
CA GLU A 2 -1.57 -2.51 4.66
C GLU A 2 -1.75 -2.22 3.15
N LEU A 3 -0.67 -2.26 2.37
CA LEU A 3 -0.69 -2.02 0.92
C LEU A 3 -1.54 -3.06 0.15
N THR A 4 -1.50 -4.33 0.55
CA THR A 4 -2.25 -5.40 -0.12
C THR A 4 -3.75 -5.22 0.06
N GLY A 5 -4.20 -4.77 1.24
CA GLY A 5 -5.61 -4.45 1.48
C GLY A 5 -6.09 -3.29 0.61
N ALA A 6 -5.28 -2.24 0.50
CA ALA A 6 -5.53 -1.12 -0.40
C ALA A 6 -5.64 -1.56 -1.87
N ILE A 7 -4.68 -2.35 -2.37
CA ILE A 7 -4.65 -2.82 -3.76
C ILE A 7 -5.87 -3.68 -4.07
N ARG A 8 -6.18 -4.67 -3.24
CA ARG A 8 -7.35 -5.55 -3.46
C ARG A 8 -8.66 -4.78 -3.43
N GLY A 9 -8.80 -3.81 -2.52
CA GLY A 9 -9.97 -2.94 -2.48
C GLY A 9 -10.13 -2.09 -3.73
N LEU A 10 -9.03 -1.66 -4.35
CA LEU A 10 -9.04 -0.97 -5.63
C LEU A 10 -9.31 -1.93 -6.81
N GLU A 11 -8.72 -3.13 -6.81
CA GLU A 11 -8.93 -4.14 -7.86
C GLU A 11 -10.40 -4.59 -7.96
N GLU A 12 -11.12 -4.65 -6.83
CA GLU A 12 -12.55 -4.95 -6.80
C GLU A 12 -13.40 -3.89 -7.53
N LEU A 13 -12.87 -2.67 -7.71
CA LEU A 13 -13.54 -1.60 -8.43
C LEU A 13 -13.42 -1.82 -9.94
N LYS A 14 -14.50 -2.33 -10.55
CA LYS A 14 -14.56 -2.62 -11.99
C LYS A 14 -14.57 -1.38 -12.89
N ARG A 15 -14.72 -0.17 -12.32
CA ARG A 15 -14.85 1.10 -13.04
C ARG A 15 -14.00 2.19 -12.39
N PRO A 16 -13.51 3.19 -13.14
CA PRO A 16 -12.82 4.34 -12.56
C PRO A 16 -13.72 5.02 -11.52
N CYS A 17 -13.18 5.18 -10.31
CA CYS A 17 -13.89 5.73 -9.16
C CYS A 17 -12.96 6.70 -8.43
N GLU A 18 -13.54 7.69 -7.75
CA GLU A 18 -12.82 8.47 -6.76
C GLU A 18 -12.74 7.70 -5.45
N VAL A 19 -11.52 7.43 -4.98
CA VAL A 19 -11.28 6.64 -3.76
C VAL A 19 -10.41 7.47 -2.82
N THR A 20 -10.81 7.60 -1.56
CA THR A 20 -9.96 8.24 -0.55
C THR A 20 -9.30 7.17 0.30
N LEU A 21 -7.98 7.05 0.21
CA LEU A 21 -7.19 6.08 0.94
C LEU A 21 -6.56 6.76 2.15
N VAL A 22 -7.01 6.33 3.33
CA VAL A 22 -6.55 6.85 4.61
C VAL A 22 -5.50 5.89 5.17
N THR A 23 -4.33 6.42 5.52
CA THR A 23 -3.26 5.64 6.16
C THR A 23 -2.63 6.45 7.28
N ASP A 24 -2.32 5.81 8.40
CA ASP A 24 -1.54 6.42 9.48
C ASP A 24 -0.03 6.18 9.34
N SER A 25 0.34 5.26 8.45
CA SER A 25 1.73 4.95 8.13
C SER A 25 2.40 6.08 7.36
N GLN A 26 3.27 6.83 8.05
CA GLN A 26 4.17 7.80 7.41
C GLN A 26 5.03 7.16 6.31
N TYR A 27 5.38 5.87 6.46
CA TYR A 27 6.11 5.10 5.46
C TYR A 27 5.32 4.99 4.14
N VAL A 28 4.03 4.66 4.21
CA VAL A 28 3.17 4.55 3.03
C VAL A 28 2.98 5.92 2.39
N MET A 29 2.69 6.94 3.20
CA MET A 29 2.52 8.32 2.71
C MET A 29 3.76 8.82 1.95
N LYS A 30 4.95 8.76 2.57
CA LYS A 30 6.21 9.15 1.90
C LYS A 30 6.54 8.24 0.72
N GLY A 31 6.21 6.95 0.83
CA GLY A 31 6.38 5.98 -0.24
C GLY A 31 5.63 6.38 -1.50
N ILE A 32 4.40 6.87 -1.37
CA ILE A 32 3.59 7.27 -2.52
C ILE A 32 3.97 8.65 -3.03
N THR A 33 4.14 9.63 -2.13
CA THR A 33 4.36 11.02 -2.55
C THR A 33 5.77 11.28 -3.05
N GLU A 34 6.78 10.67 -2.43
CA GLU A 34 8.20 10.95 -2.71
C GLU A 34 8.89 9.79 -3.42
N TRP A 35 8.70 8.55 -2.96
CA TRP A 35 9.50 7.44 -3.43
C TRP A 35 8.98 6.81 -4.72
N MET A 36 7.66 6.62 -4.86
CA MET A 36 7.02 5.99 -6.01
C MET A 36 7.36 6.74 -7.31
N VAL A 37 7.32 8.07 -7.27
CA VAL A 37 7.69 8.93 -8.42
C VAL A 37 9.16 8.71 -8.82
N ASN A 38 10.06 8.61 -7.83
CA ASN A 38 11.48 8.37 -8.08
C ASN A 38 11.77 6.93 -8.54
N TRP A 39 11.10 5.94 -7.96
CA TRP A 39 11.21 4.54 -8.34
C TRP A 39 10.72 4.31 -9.75
N LYS A 40 9.58 4.90 -10.14
CA LYS A 40 9.06 4.85 -11.51
C LYS A 40 10.07 5.40 -12.52
N LYS A 41 10.68 6.57 -12.23
CA LYS A 41 11.76 7.15 -13.06
C LYS A 41 13.00 6.26 -13.14
N ARG A 42 13.30 5.49 -12.09
CA ARG A 42 14.46 4.60 -12.01
C ARG A 42 14.15 3.14 -12.40
N GLY A 43 12.95 2.86 -12.90
CA GLY A 43 12.52 1.50 -13.27
C GLY A 43 12.44 0.54 -12.07
N TRP A 44 11.89 1.01 -10.94
CA TRP A 44 11.67 0.24 -9.71
C TRP A 44 12.93 -0.29 -9.03
N LYS A 45 14.02 0.47 -9.16
CA LYS A 45 15.32 0.18 -8.53
C LYS A 45 15.68 1.22 -7.48
N THR A 46 16.30 0.75 -6.39
CA THR A 46 16.87 1.60 -5.35
C THR A 46 18.14 2.29 -5.84
N ALA A 47 18.68 3.23 -5.05
CA ALA A 47 19.97 3.86 -5.35
C ALA A 47 21.12 2.83 -5.45
N ALA A 48 20.99 1.68 -4.77
CA ALA A 48 21.95 0.58 -4.82
C ALA A 48 21.79 -0.33 -6.06
N LYS A 49 20.92 0.04 -7.03
CA LYS A 49 20.51 -0.78 -8.19
C LYS A 49 19.79 -2.09 -7.84
N GLU A 50 19.42 -2.27 -6.59
CA GLU A 50 18.64 -3.41 -6.14
C GLU A 50 17.14 -3.17 -6.40
N PRO A 51 16.34 -4.23 -6.57
CA PRO A 51 14.89 -4.09 -6.67
C PRO A 51 14.33 -3.46 -5.39
N VAL A 52 13.40 -2.52 -5.55
CA VAL A 52 12.71 -1.90 -4.41
C VAL A 52 11.97 -2.98 -3.63
N LYS A 53 12.03 -2.90 -2.29
CA LYS A 53 11.30 -3.82 -1.43
C LYS A 53 9.79 -3.66 -1.69
N ASN A 54 9.11 -4.76 -2.01
CA ASN A 54 7.71 -4.78 -2.44
C ASN A 54 7.45 -4.06 -3.78
N ALA A 55 8.43 -3.98 -4.69
CA ALA A 55 8.27 -3.33 -6.01
C ALA A 55 7.02 -3.82 -6.76
N ASP A 56 6.72 -5.11 -6.70
CA ASP A 56 5.53 -5.73 -7.30
C ASP A 56 4.22 -5.10 -6.79
N LEU A 57 4.06 -5.02 -5.45
CA LEU A 57 2.90 -4.37 -4.83
C LEU A 57 2.81 -2.88 -5.20
N TRP A 58 3.94 -2.19 -5.27
CA TRP A 58 3.95 -0.78 -5.64
C TRP A 58 3.59 -0.55 -7.11
N GLN A 59 3.98 -1.46 -8.01
CA GLN A 59 3.60 -1.45 -9.42
C GLN A 59 2.09 -1.65 -9.56
N LEU A 60 1.55 -2.69 -8.92
CA LEU A 60 0.12 -2.96 -8.91
C LEU A 60 -0.66 -1.75 -8.36
N LEU A 61 -0.17 -1.13 -7.28
CA LEU A 61 -0.78 0.08 -6.73
C LEU A 61 -0.74 1.25 -7.73
N ASP A 62 0.40 1.50 -8.40
CA ASP A 62 0.52 2.56 -9.42
C ASP A 62 -0.47 2.33 -10.58
N GLU A 63 -0.66 1.08 -11.02
CA GLU A 63 -1.66 0.74 -12.03
C GLU A 63 -3.09 1.03 -11.56
N GLN A 64 -3.46 0.63 -10.34
CA GLN A 64 -4.78 0.92 -9.79
C GLN A 64 -4.99 2.43 -9.57
N VAL A 65 -3.97 3.15 -9.10
CA VAL A 65 -4.00 4.61 -8.88
C VAL A 65 -4.04 5.38 -10.21
N SER A 66 -3.53 4.80 -11.29
CA SER A 66 -3.68 5.36 -12.64
C SER A 66 -5.10 5.15 -13.17
N ARG A 67 -5.74 4.03 -12.81
CA ARG A 67 -7.11 3.69 -13.21
C ARG A 67 -8.19 4.42 -12.41
N HIS A 68 -7.96 4.66 -11.12
CA HIS A 68 -8.90 5.27 -10.18
C HIS A 68 -8.36 6.60 -9.67
N THR A 69 -9.22 7.58 -9.38
CA THR A 69 -8.78 8.84 -8.80
C THR A 69 -8.58 8.67 -7.30
N VAL A 70 -7.36 8.28 -6.91
CA VAL A 70 -7.02 8.01 -5.50
C VAL A 70 -6.55 9.30 -4.80
N LYS A 71 -7.27 9.70 -3.75
CA LYS A 71 -6.91 10.79 -2.84
C LYS A 71 -6.26 10.19 -1.60
N TRP A 72 -5.04 10.62 -1.29
CA TRP A 72 -4.28 10.12 -0.15
C TRP A 72 -4.49 11.02 1.05
N GLN A 73 -4.92 10.43 2.17
CA GLN A 73 -5.10 11.16 3.42
C GLN A 73 -4.25 10.52 4.49
N TRP A 74 -3.24 11.26 4.96
CA TRP A 74 -2.46 10.85 6.10
C TRP A 74 -3.13 11.31 7.39
N VAL A 75 -3.36 10.36 8.30
CA VAL A 75 -3.85 10.64 9.65
C VAL A 75 -2.76 10.32 10.65
N ARG A 76 -2.74 11.01 11.78
CA ARG A 76 -1.75 10.71 12.84
C ARG A 76 -2.25 9.48 13.60
N GLY A 77 -1.52 8.38 13.51
CA GLY A 77 -1.79 7.17 14.30
C GLY A 77 -1.77 7.51 15.78
N HIS A 78 -2.84 7.10 16.47
CA HIS A 78 -3.22 7.49 17.84
C HIS A 78 -3.75 8.93 17.97
N ILE A 79 -5.03 9.11 17.61
CA ILE A 79 -6.11 9.73 18.40
C ILE A 79 -7.37 9.74 17.50
N GLY A 80 -8.36 8.89 17.79
CA GLY A 80 -9.78 9.16 17.45
C GLY A 80 -10.40 8.64 16.15
N HIS A 81 -9.89 7.58 15.49
CA HIS A 81 -10.57 7.00 14.31
C HIS A 81 -10.94 5.51 14.49
N PRO A 82 -12.20 5.19 14.87
CA PRO A 82 -12.65 3.81 15.11
C PRO A 82 -12.62 2.91 13.85
N GLY A 83 -12.52 3.49 12.65
CA GLY A 83 -12.34 2.75 11.40
C GLY A 83 -10.95 2.10 11.27
N ASN A 84 -9.91 2.71 11.85
CA ASN A 84 -8.53 2.24 11.74
C ASN A 84 -8.29 1.02 12.65
N GLU A 85 -8.89 1.00 13.84
CA GLU A 85 -8.80 -0.14 14.77
C GLU A 85 -9.37 -1.44 14.19
N ARG A 86 -10.44 -1.36 13.37
CA ARG A 86 -11.00 -2.54 12.70
C ARG A 86 -10.10 -3.07 11.57
N ALA A 87 -9.45 -2.17 10.82
CA ALA A 87 -8.50 -2.55 9.78
C ALA A 87 -7.24 -3.18 10.37
N ASP A 88 -6.74 -2.66 11.49
CA ASP A 88 -5.58 -3.21 12.21
C ASP A 88 -5.88 -4.61 12.78
N GLN A 89 -7.05 -4.82 13.38
CA GLN A 89 -7.47 -6.14 13.88
C GLN A 89 -7.59 -7.19 12.76
N LEU A 90 -8.00 -6.80 11.55
CA LEU A 90 -8.06 -7.70 10.40
C LEU A 90 -6.68 -7.93 9.79
N ALA A 91 -5.82 -6.91 9.73
CA ALA A 91 -4.45 -7.03 9.24
C ALA A 91 -3.59 -7.94 10.14
N ASN A 92 -3.76 -7.87 11.46
CA ASN A 92 -3.04 -8.71 12.41
C ASN A 92 -3.39 -10.21 12.31
N ARG A 93 -4.58 -10.58 11.82
CA ARG A 93 -4.93 -12.00 11.56
C ARG A 93 -4.33 -12.57 10.28
N GLY A 94 -3.88 -11.72 9.34
CA GLY A 94 -3.24 -12.16 8.10
C GLY A 94 -1.72 -12.38 8.20
N VAL A 95 -1.09 -12.03 9.34
CA VAL A 95 0.36 -12.18 9.56
C VAL A 95 0.77 -13.62 9.85
N ASP A 96 -0.13 -14.46 10.37
CA ASP A 96 0.23 -15.81 10.81
C ASP A 96 0.43 -16.80 9.64
N GLU A 97 -0.04 -16.50 8.43
CA GLU A 97 0.00 -17.43 7.30
C GLU A 97 1.20 -17.23 6.33
N VAL A 98 2.06 -16.22 6.55
CA VAL A 98 3.24 -15.93 5.69
C VAL A 98 4.57 -16.36 6.32
N ARG A 99 4.55 -17.12 7.43
CA ARG A 99 5.77 -17.73 8.01
C ARG A 99 5.81 -19.26 7.88
N GLY A 100 4.87 -19.86 7.13
CA GLY A 100 4.73 -21.31 6.99
C GLY A 100 5.33 -21.94 5.73
N ILE A 101 6.18 -21.27 4.96
CA ILE A 101 6.88 -21.92 3.83
C ILE A 101 8.40 -21.78 4.02
N ARG A 102 8.91 -22.52 5.00
CA ARG A 102 10.31 -22.89 5.08
C ARG A 102 10.41 -24.40 5.27
N HIS A 103 10.99 -25.03 4.23
CA HIS A 103 11.71 -26.29 4.26
C HIS A 103 10.95 -27.59 4.58
N GLY A 104 10.80 -28.40 3.53
CA GLY A 104 10.85 -29.85 3.54
C GLY A 104 11.51 -30.28 2.24
#